data_AF-A0A8C5ZD50-F1
#
_entry.id   AF-A0A8C5ZD50-F1
#
_cell.length_a   1.000
_cell.length_b   1.000
_cell.length_c   1.000
_cell.angle_alpha   90.00
_cell.angle_beta   90.00
_cell.angle_gamma   90.00
#
_symmetry.space_group_name_H-M   'P 1'
#
loop_
_entity.id
_entity.type
_entity.pdbx_description
1 polymer ?
#
loop_
_entity_poly.entity_id
_entity_poly.type
_entity_poly.pdbx_seq_one_letter_code
_entity_poly.pdbx_strand_id
1 'polypeptide(L)'
;WSPELPGRLVTPFLLLCRKNCRNGHSLTTDHNLSVLRSHGVDHLTYSELCQLLFQNDPWLLPEICLHYNKGDGPFGSCSFQKQCVKLHICQYFLQGECKFGDSCKRSHNFCHLENLEKLEKLGMSSDLVNRLPSIYRNAYDIKNKSSAPNKGHPLPAGPQGTSERRDSSGSVSPNTPTQEESDQICLYHIRKSCSFQDKCYRVHFHLPYRWQFLDGGKWKDLDKMELIEEAYSNPRKDRILCAESASSFHFDTLNFDTMRFGTAQARRLSTASSVTKPPHFILTTEWVWYWMDEFGSWQEYGRQGTEHPVTTISSSDVEKAYLTFCASGTDSQASTLKFQAGKHNYELDFKAFVQKNLVFGTIRKVCRRPIYVSPQDVKTKQTCVTFQGPKSIPDYWDPSALPDPGFKRIILSSSSEEYQKVWNLFNRTLPFYFVQKIERVQNLALWEVYQWQKGQMQKRNEGKEVDERQLFHGTSTNFVDAICQQNFDWRVCGLHGTSFGKGSYFARDAAYSHHYSKSATQTHTMFLARVLVGDFVRGNASFVRPPAKGGQSNAFYDSCVNSMSDPTIFVVFEKHQAYPEYLIQYSSSSKPPASGSFLVALGSLFGSRQ
;
A
#
# COMPACT_ATOMS: atom_id res chain seq x y z
N TRP A 1 -5.26 -60.20 -28.20
CA TRP A 1 -4.62 -59.45 -29.29
C TRP A 1 -4.77 -57.98 -28.94
N SER A 2 -3.67 -57.33 -28.55
CA SER A 2 -3.57 -55.85 -28.53
C SER A 2 -3.68 -55.32 -29.98
N PRO A 3 -3.85 -54.01 -30.25
CA PRO A 3 -3.75 -52.85 -29.36
C PRO A 3 -4.84 -51.77 -29.55
N GLU A 4 -4.98 -50.79 -28.64
CA GLU A 4 -5.11 -49.37 -28.99
C GLU A 4 -5.09 -48.43 -27.73
N LEU A 5 -4.10 -47.54 -27.75
CA LEU A 5 -4.00 -46.17 -27.18
C LEU A 5 -4.03 -45.92 -25.65
N PRO A 6 -2.93 -45.39 -25.05
CA PRO A 6 -2.96 -44.85 -23.70
C PRO A 6 -3.26 -43.34 -23.73
N GLY A 7 -4.53 -42.96 -23.60
CA GLY A 7 -4.95 -41.58 -23.33
C GLY A 7 -5.13 -41.35 -21.82
N ARG A 8 -4.04 -41.27 -21.04
CA ARG A 8 -4.10 -40.94 -19.61
C ARG A 8 -3.85 -39.45 -19.36
N LEU A 9 -4.93 -38.79 -18.92
CA LEU A 9 -4.98 -37.77 -17.85
C LEU A 9 -4.02 -36.58 -17.97
N VAL A 10 -4.52 -35.49 -18.55
CA VAL A 10 -3.96 -34.15 -18.34
C VAL A 10 -5.09 -33.20 -17.93
N THR A 11 -5.23 -32.99 -16.62
CA THR A 11 -5.89 -31.81 -16.04
C THR A 11 -5.03 -31.34 -14.89
N PRO A 12 -4.38 -30.17 -14.98
CA PRO A 12 -4.47 -29.28 -13.81
C PRO A 12 -4.45 -27.78 -14.16
N PHE A 13 -5.52 -27.09 -13.78
CA PHE A 13 -5.46 -25.78 -13.13
C PHE A 13 -6.72 -25.65 -12.26
N LEU A 14 -6.55 -25.32 -10.98
CA LEU A 14 -7.53 -25.34 -9.86
C LEU A 14 -7.59 -26.59 -8.97
N LEU A 15 -6.69 -27.56 -9.13
CA LEU A 15 -6.71 -28.76 -8.28
C LEU A 15 -5.31 -29.32 -8.00
N LEU A 16 -4.55 -28.65 -7.14
CA LEU A 16 -3.60 -29.39 -6.29
C LEU A 16 -4.42 -30.14 -5.24
N CYS A 17 -4.81 -31.34 -5.66
CA CYS A 17 -5.60 -32.32 -4.94
C CYS A 17 -4.92 -32.67 -3.61
N ARG A 18 -5.29 -32.02 -2.50
CA ARG A 18 -5.34 -32.74 -1.22
C ARG A 18 -6.55 -33.67 -1.32
N LYS A 19 -6.31 -34.97 -1.21
CA LYS A 19 -7.23 -36.08 -1.51
C LYS A 19 -8.63 -36.07 -0.84
N ASN A 20 -9.07 -35.01 -0.16
CA ASN A 20 -10.34 -34.95 0.59
C ASN A 20 -11.08 -33.60 0.45
N CYS A 21 -11.17 -33.00 -0.74
CA CYS A 21 -12.10 -31.87 -0.91
C CYS A 21 -13.53 -32.38 -1.10
N ARG A 22 -14.49 -31.81 -0.34
CA ARG A 22 -15.92 -32.17 -0.41
C ARG A 22 -16.68 -31.47 -1.55
N ASN A 23 -16.06 -30.51 -2.23
CA ASN A 23 -16.69 -29.74 -3.30
C ASN A 23 -16.32 -30.30 -4.68
N GLY A 24 -17.26 -30.23 -5.62
CA GLY A 24 -17.04 -30.67 -7.00
C GLY A 24 -16.04 -29.77 -7.71
N HIS A 25 -14.98 -30.36 -8.25
CA HIS A 25 -13.93 -29.64 -8.96
C HIS A 25 -13.91 -29.88 -10.46
N SER A 26 -14.87 -30.64 -10.97
CA SER A 26 -15.05 -30.79 -12.40
C SER A 26 -15.90 -29.63 -12.91
N LEU A 27 -15.45 -28.97 -13.97
CA LEU A 27 -16.29 -28.03 -14.73
C LEU A 27 -17.43 -28.74 -15.47
N THR A 28 -17.38 -30.08 -15.54
CA THR A 28 -18.38 -30.92 -16.21
C THR A 28 -19.51 -31.40 -15.28
N THR A 29 -19.58 -30.94 -14.03
CA THR A 29 -20.75 -31.25 -13.18
C THR A 29 -21.98 -30.52 -13.74
N ASP A 30 -23.18 -31.10 -13.56
CA ASP A 30 -24.42 -30.48 -14.05
C ASP A 30 -24.61 -29.05 -13.54
N HIS A 31 -24.23 -28.80 -12.28
CA HIS A 31 -24.23 -27.46 -11.70
C HIS A 31 -23.29 -26.49 -12.43
N ASN A 32 -22.03 -26.88 -12.62
CA ASN A 32 -21.03 -26.01 -13.26
C ASN A 32 -21.33 -25.82 -14.75
N LEU A 33 -21.81 -26.86 -15.45
CA LEU A 33 -22.28 -26.77 -16.83
C LEU A 33 -23.49 -25.83 -16.95
N SER A 34 -24.42 -25.83 -15.99
CA SER A 34 -25.53 -24.88 -15.97
C SER A 34 -25.03 -23.43 -15.84
N VAL A 35 -23.98 -23.19 -15.06
CA VAL A 35 -23.35 -21.86 -14.92
C VAL A 35 -22.60 -21.46 -16.19
N LEU A 36 -21.90 -22.39 -16.84
CA LEU A 36 -21.23 -22.12 -18.11
C LEU A 36 -22.24 -21.80 -19.22
N ARG A 37 -23.36 -22.54 -19.27
CA ARG A 37 -24.47 -22.27 -20.20
C ARG A 37 -25.10 -20.91 -19.97
N SER A 38 -25.33 -20.51 -18.71
CA SER A 38 -25.92 -19.20 -18.40
C SER A 38 -25.04 -18.03 -18.83
N HIS A 39 -23.75 -18.26 -19.03
CA HIS A 39 -22.79 -17.27 -19.52
C HIS A 39 -22.35 -17.54 -20.97
N GLY A 40 -22.96 -18.51 -21.67
CA GLY A 40 -22.70 -18.82 -23.07
C GLY A 40 -21.30 -19.34 -23.40
N VAL A 41 -20.59 -19.91 -22.42
CA VAL A 41 -19.20 -20.40 -22.56
C VAL A 41 -19.07 -21.92 -22.42
N ASP A 42 -20.20 -22.64 -22.42
CA ASP A 42 -20.29 -24.09 -22.30
C ASP A 42 -19.76 -24.88 -23.50
N HIS A 43 -19.62 -24.21 -24.65
CA HIS A 43 -19.04 -24.78 -25.87
C HIS A 43 -17.49 -24.76 -25.86
N LEU A 44 -16.87 -24.07 -24.89
CA LEU A 44 -15.42 -23.95 -24.80
C LEU A 44 -14.81 -25.15 -24.05
N THR A 45 -13.69 -25.65 -24.56
CA THR A 45 -12.93 -26.70 -23.89
C THR A 45 -12.32 -26.18 -22.59
N TYR A 46 -11.98 -27.08 -21.67
CA TYR A 46 -11.29 -26.75 -20.42
C TYR A 46 -10.04 -25.89 -20.65
N SER A 47 -9.25 -26.20 -21.69
CA SER A 47 -8.05 -25.42 -22.00
C SER A 47 -8.36 -24.02 -22.50
N GLU A 48 -9.44 -23.84 -23.27
CA GLU A 48 -9.86 -22.51 -23.76
C GLU A 48 -10.44 -21.67 -22.63
N LEU A 49 -11.20 -22.29 -21.72
CA LEU A 49 -11.68 -21.65 -20.49
C LEU A 49 -10.51 -21.20 -19.60
N CYS A 50 -9.50 -22.05 -19.40
CA CYS A 50 -8.29 -21.66 -18.67
C CYS A 50 -7.56 -20.51 -19.35
N GLN A 51 -7.42 -20.54 -20.69
CA GLN A 51 -6.80 -19.46 -21.44
C GLN A 51 -7.54 -18.13 -21.24
N LEU A 52 -8.87 -18.13 -21.34
CA LEU A 52 -9.68 -16.94 -21.07
C LEU A 52 -9.53 -16.46 -19.63
N LEU A 53 -9.50 -17.38 -18.67
CA LEU A 53 -9.34 -17.05 -17.26
C LEU A 53 -7.99 -16.36 -16.99
N PHE A 54 -6.89 -16.90 -17.49
CA PHE A 54 -5.56 -16.28 -17.34
C PHE A 54 -5.40 -14.95 -18.06
N GLN A 55 -6.07 -14.79 -19.21
CA GLN A 55 -6.05 -13.54 -19.96
C GLN A 55 -6.80 -12.42 -19.24
N ASN A 56 -7.87 -12.74 -18.50
CA ASN A 56 -8.71 -11.75 -17.82
C ASN A 56 -8.31 -11.50 -16.36
N ASP A 57 -7.62 -12.44 -15.71
CA ASP A 57 -7.10 -12.28 -14.35
C ASP A 57 -5.56 -12.45 -14.31
N PRO A 58 -4.81 -11.33 -14.42
CA PRO A 58 -3.35 -11.36 -14.40
C PRO A 58 -2.73 -11.91 -13.11
N TRP A 59 -3.50 -12.04 -12.03
CA TRP A 59 -3.03 -12.60 -10.76
C TRP A 59 -2.89 -14.12 -10.79
N LEU A 60 -3.48 -14.78 -11.77
CA LEU A 60 -3.39 -16.23 -11.99
C LEU A 60 -2.18 -16.61 -12.86
N LEU A 61 -1.53 -15.64 -13.49
CA LEU A 61 -0.34 -15.87 -14.30
C LEU A 61 0.91 -16.05 -13.43
N PRO A 62 1.83 -16.96 -13.79
CA PRO A 62 3.11 -17.08 -13.11
C PRO A 62 3.85 -15.72 -13.03
N GLU A 63 4.46 -15.41 -11.90
CA GLU A 63 5.10 -14.09 -11.77
C GLU A 63 6.42 -14.01 -12.54
N ILE A 64 6.68 -12.86 -13.18
CA ILE A 64 7.95 -12.55 -13.84
C ILE A 64 8.89 -11.85 -12.85
N CYS A 65 10.15 -12.28 -12.78
CA CYS A 65 11.14 -11.66 -11.92
C CYS A 65 11.55 -10.28 -12.45
N LEU A 66 11.18 -9.22 -11.72
CA LEU A 66 11.55 -7.84 -12.08
C LEU A 66 13.05 -7.58 -11.96
N HIS A 67 13.73 -8.24 -11.03
CA HIS A 67 15.18 -8.10 -10.84
C HIS A 67 15.97 -8.80 -11.95
N TYR A 68 15.42 -9.87 -12.54
CA TYR A 68 16.01 -10.50 -13.73
C TYR A 68 16.01 -9.54 -14.93
N ASN A 69 15.00 -8.68 -15.04
CA ASN A 69 14.85 -7.71 -16.12
C ASN A 69 15.67 -6.42 -15.91
N LYS A 70 16.52 -6.36 -14.87
CA LYS A 70 17.37 -5.21 -14.54
C LYS A 70 18.82 -5.66 -14.38
N GLY A 71 19.78 -4.76 -14.61
CA GLY A 71 21.21 -5.03 -14.45
C GLY A 71 21.84 -5.91 -15.54
N ASP A 72 23.15 -6.12 -15.42
CA ASP A 72 23.97 -6.87 -16.35
C ASP A 72 24.19 -8.34 -15.90
N GLY A 73 24.56 -9.21 -16.84
CA GLY A 73 24.81 -10.63 -16.58
C GLY A 73 23.61 -11.56 -16.79
N PRO A 74 23.83 -12.90 -16.76
CA PRO A 74 22.88 -13.92 -17.21
C PRO A 74 21.58 -13.97 -16.37
N PHE A 75 21.63 -13.51 -15.11
CA PHE A 75 20.46 -13.40 -14.22
C PHE A 75 20.08 -11.95 -13.90
N GLY A 76 20.75 -10.97 -14.50
CA GLY A 76 20.55 -9.56 -14.20
C GLY A 76 20.89 -9.26 -12.74
N SER A 77 20.08 -8.43 -12.09
CA SER A 77 20.20 -8.09 -10.66
C SER A 77 19.47 -9.08 -9.75
N CYS A 78 19.01 -10.22 -10.25
CA CYS A 78 18.37 -11.24 -9.41
C CYS A 78 19.41 -11.97 -8.56
N SER A 79 19.43 -11.68 -7.26
CA SER A 79 20.32 -12.33 -6.29
C SER A 79 20.02 -13.82 -6.07
N PHE A 80 18.80 -14.27 -6.42
CA PHE A 80 18.36 -15.66 -6.24
C PHE A 80 18.69 -16.58 -7.42
N GLN A 81 19.05 -16.03 -8.59
CA GLN A 81 19.48 -16.78 -9.78
C GLN A 81 18.58 -18.02 -10.06
N LYS A 82 19.15 -19.23 -10.15
CA LYS A 82 18.42 -20.48 -10.41
C LYS A 82 17.40 -20.85 -9.30
N GLN A 83 17.57 -20.31 -8.09
CA GLN A 83 16.66 -20.54 -6.96
C GLN A 83 15.49 -19.55 -6.93
N CYS A 84 15.41 -18.59 -7.86
CA CYS A 84 14.29 -17.68 -7.93
C CYS A 84 13.00 -18.43 -8.30
N VAL A 85 11.96 -18.27 -7.46
CA VAL A 85 10.65 -18.89 -7.70
C VAL A 85 9.85 -18.21 -8.82
N LYS A 86 10.24 -17.00 -9.22
CA LYS A 86 9.64 -16.26 -10.33
C LYS A 86 10.28 -16.68 -11.65
N LEU A 87 9.54 -16.50 -12.75
CA LEU A 87 10.03 -16.80 -14.09
C LEU A 87 11.07 -15.78 -14.53
N HIS A 88 12.14 -16.28 -15.13
CA HIS A 88 13.22 -15.48 -15.70
C HIS A 88 12.99 -15.34 -17.20
N ILE A 89 12.03 -14.48 -17.54
CA ILE A 89 11.64 -14.16 -18.91
C ILE A 89 11.70 -12.65 -19.11
N CYS A 90 12.07 -12.22 -20.32
CA CYS A 90 12.08 -10.82 -20.73
C CYS A 90 10.68 -10.23 -20.65
N GLN A 91 10.51 -9.22 -19.81
CA GLN A 91 9.21 -8.56 -19.61
C GLN A 91 8.74 -7.85 -20.89
N TYR A 92 9.65 -7.21 -21.63
CA TYR A 92 9.32 -6.53 -22.88
C TYR A 92 8.88 -7.51 -23.97
N PHE A 93 9.37 -8.75 -23.97
CA PHE A 93 8.95 -9.77 -24.93
C PHE A 93 7.50 -10.20 -24.70
N LEU A 94 7.12 -10.35 -23.42
CA LEU A 94 5.74 -10.68 -23.03
C LEU A 94 4.76 -9.57 -23.37
N GLN A 95 5.25 -8.33 -23.43
CA GLN A 95 4.48 -7.16 -23.83
C GLN A 95 4.45 -6.96 -25.36
N GLY A 96 5.24 -7.72 -26.13
CA GLY A 96 5.38 -7.52 -27.58
C GLY A 96 6.35 -6.39 -27.98
N GLU A 97 7.00 -5.76 -27.02
CA GLU A 97 7.80 -4.53 -27.17
C GLU A 97 9.33 -4.77 -27.12
N CYS A 98 9.78 -6.03 -27.14
CA CYS A 98 11.22 -6.34 -27.11
C CYS A 98 11.88 -6.01 -28.45
N LYS A 99 12.61 -4.89 -28.49
CA LYS A 99 13.33 -4.41 -29.68
C LYS A 99 14.55 -5.25 -30.08
N PHE A 100 14.98 -6.18 -29.23
CA PHE A 100 16.23 -6.94 -29.42
C PHE A 100 16.00 -8.34 -30.02
N GLY A 101 14.75 -8.82 -30.14
CA GLY A 101 14.45 -10.13 -30.74
C GLY A 101 15.31 -11.26 -30.14
N ASP A 102 15.89 -12.11 -31.00
CA ASP A 102 16.75 -13.23 -30.58
C ASP A 102 18.11 -12.79 -30.01
N SER A 103 18.50 -11.52 -30.22
CA SER A 103 19.70 -10.93 -29.63
C SER A 103 19.47 -10.35 -28.23
N CYS A 104 18.27 -10.53 -27.66
CA CYS A 104 17.95 -10.06 -26.33
C CYS A 104 18.81 -10.76 -25.28
N LYS A 105 19.41 -9.98 -24.38
CA LYS A 105 20.16 -10.50 -23.22
C LYS A 105 19.26 -11.23 -22.20
N ARG A 106 17.94 -11.18 -22.38
CA ARG A 106 16.92 -11.78 -21.49
C ARG A 106 16.20 -12.89 -22.24
N SER A 107 15.92 -14.00 -21.54
CA SER A 107 15.30 -15.18 -22.15
C SER A 107 13.89 -14.88 -22.67
N HIS A 108 13.59 -15.34 -23.87
CA HIS A 108 12.25 -15.35 -24.46
C HIS A 108 11.59 -16.74 -24.42
N ASN A 109 12.30 -17.74 -23.88
CA ASN A 109 11.89 -19.13 -23.97
C ASN A 109 11.35 -19.65 -22.63
N PHE A 110 10.04 -19.92 -22.61
CA PHE A 110 9.35 -20.55 -21.47
C PHE A 110 9.69 -22.03 -21.30
N CYS A 111 10.10 -22.71 -22.38
CA CYS A 111 10.48 -24.12 -22.39
C CYS A 111 11.95 -24.35 -22.01
N HIS A 112 12.67 -23.29 -21.63
CA HIS A 112 14.00 -23.46 -21.03
C HIS A 112 13.88 -24.24 -19.72
N LEU A 113 14.80 -25.17 -19.47
CA LEU A 113 14.76 -26.15 -18.37
C LEU A 113 14.41 -25.51 -17.01
N GLU A 114 15.00 -24.36 -16.69
CA GLU A 114 14.76 -23.63 -15.44
C GLU A 114 13.34 -23.04 -15.29
N ASN A 115 12.67 -22.71 -16.39
CA ASN A 115 11.30 -22.20 -16.38
C ASN A 115 10.29 -23.35 -16.47
N LEU A 116 10.60 -24.39 -17.26
CA LEU A 116 9.74 -25.56 -17.42
C LEU A 116 9.54 -26.29 -16.09
N GLU A 117 10.60 -26.53 -15.32
CA GLU A 117 10.48 -27.14 -13.99
C GLU A 117 9.58 -26.33 -13.04
N LYS A 118 9.58 -24.99 -13.15
CA LYS A 118 8.72 -24.11 -12.33
C LYS A 118 7.27 -24.20 -12.79
N LEU A 119 7.03 -24.22 -14.10
CA LEU A 119 5.70 -24.30 -14.70
C LEU A 119 5.06 -25.69 -14.49
N GLU A 120 5.84 -26.76 -14.55
CA GLU A 120 5.43 -28.13 -14.21
C GLU A 120 5.09 -28.27 -12.72
N LYS A 121 5.87 -27.65 -11.83
CA LYS A 121 5.54 -27.57 -10.39
C LYS A 121 4.25 -26.80 -10.12
N LEU A 122 3.90 -25.86 -11.01
CA LEU A 122 2.61 -25.15 -11.00
C LEU A 122 1.49 -25.95 -11.69
N GLY A 123 1.78 -27.15 -12.20
CA GLY A 123 0.82 -28.04 -12.84
C GLY A 123 0.40 -27.61 -14.24
N MET A 124 1.16 -26.76 -14.94
CA MET A 124 0.78 -26.35 -16.30
C MET A 124 1.05 -27.48 -17.30
N SER A 125 0.08 -27.76 -18.17
CA SER A 125 0.28 -28.69 -19.30
C SER A 125 1.23 -28.10 -20.33
N SER A 126 1.93 -28.96 -21.08
CA SER A 126 2.81 -28.54 -22.18
C SER A 126 2.10 -27.63 -23.18
N ASP A 127 0.85 -27.97 -23.53
CA ASP A 127 0.04 -27.17 -24.45
C ASP A 127 -0.26 -25.77 -23.92
N LEU A 128 -0.50 -25.62 -22.61
CA LEU A 128 -0.73 -24.33 -21.97
C LEU A 128 0.57 -23.51 -21.86
N VAL A 129 1.70 -24.16 -21.55
CA VAL A 129 3.03 -23.50 -21.50
C VAL A 129 3.39 -22.90 -22.86
N ASN A 130 3.13 -23.62 -23.95
CA ASN A 130 3.36 -23.13 -25.31
C ASN A 130 2.48 -21.91 -25.65
N ARG A 131 1.30 -21.79 -25.02
CA ARG A 131 0.38 -20.65 -25.18
C ARG A 131 0.68 -19.48 -24.23
N LEU A 132 1.56 -19.62 -23.24
CA LEU A 132 1.87 -18.55 -22.29
C LEU A 132 2.33 -17.25 -22.94
N PRO A 133 3.24 -17.23 -23.95
CA PRO A 133 3.64 -15.98 -24.59
C PRO A 133 2.45 -15.19 -25.13
N SER A 134 1.51 -15.86 -25.80
CA SER A 134 0.27 -15.24 -26.29
C SER A 134 -0.68 -14.86 -25.15
N ILE A 135 -0.75 -15.64 -24.07
CA ILE A 135 -1.62 -15.34 -22.91
C ILE A 135 -1.13 -14.09 -22.18
N TYR A 136 0.17 -13.97 -21.89
CA TYR A 136 0.73 -12.76 -21.26
C TYR A 136 0.54 -11.54 -22.16
N ARG A 137 0.76 -11.70 -23.47
CA ARG A 137 0.55 -10.62 -24.44
C ARG A 137 -0.92 -10.22 -24.52
N ASN A 138 -1.83 -11.19 -24.61
CA ASN A 138 -3.27 -10.93 -24.63
C ASN A 138 -3.74 -10.33 -23.31
N ALA A 139 -3.22 -10.74 -22.15
CA ALA A 139 -3.55 -10.15 -20.86
C ALA A 139 -3.07 -8.69 -20.77
N TYR A 140 -1.86 -8.42 -21.27
CA TYR A 140 -1.31 -7.08 -21.38
C TYR A 140 -2.13 -6.22 -22.36
N ASP A 141 -2.44 -6.76 -23.53
CA ASP A 141 -3.27 -6.13 -24.54
C ASP A 141 -4.68 -5.89 -24.05
N ILE A 142 -5.35 -6.83 -23.36
CA ILE A 142 -6.71 -6.64 -22.81
C ILE A 142 -6.70 -5.51 -21.80
N LYS A 143 -5.70 -5.50 -20.90
CA LYS A 143 -5.49 -4.43 -19.92
C LYS A 143 -5.26 -3.06 -20.59
N ASN A 144 -4.69 -3.04 -21.80
CA ASN A 144 -4.32 -1.81 -22.52
C ASN A 144 -5.26 -1.46 -23.70
N LYS A 145 -6.08 -2.38 -24.21
CA LYS A 145 -7.05 -2.25 -25.34
C LYS A 145 -8.46 -1.95 -24.88
N SER A 146 -8.79 -2.16 -23.60
CA SER A 146 -9.93 -1.46 -22.97
C SER A 146 -9.81 0.08 -23.03
N SER A 147 -8.75 0.59 -23.68
CA SER A 147 -8.44 2.00 -23.93
C SER A 147 -8.24 2.41 -25.42
N ALA A 148 -8.48 1.59 -26.48
CA ALA A 148 -8.51 2.08 -27.89
C ALA A 148 -9.05 1.09 -28.98
N PRO A 149 -9.59 1.59 -30.13
CA PRO A 149 -10.33 0.82 -31.16
C PRO A 149 -9.50 0.15 -32.30
N ASN A 150 -10.08 -0.89 -32.93
CA ASN A 150 -9.69 -1.63 -34.15
C ASN A 150 -9.40 -0.72 -35.38
N LYS A 151 -8.55 -0.96 -36.39
CA LYS A 151 -8.08 -2.14 -37.18
C LYS A 151 -6.85 -1.70 -38.03
N GLY A 152 -5.83 -2.53 -38.29
CA GLY A 152 -5.59 -3.11 -39.63
C GLY A 152 -4.12 -3.01 -40.13
N HIS A 153 -3.59 -4.09 -40.72
CA HIS A 153 -2.26 -4.28 -41.36
C HIS A 153 -2.41 -4.30 -42.92
N PRO A 154 -1.37 -4.41 -43.81
CA PRO A 154 0.05 -3.91 -43.78
C PRO A 154 0.70 -3.50 -45.17
N LEU A 155 1.98 -3.05 -45.15
CA LEU A 155 3.07 -3.04 -46.20
C LEU A 155 3.15 -1.90 -47.28
N PRO A 156 4.31 -1.66 -47.99
CA PRO A 156 5.67 -1.31 -47.51
C PRO A 156 6.44 -0.20 -48.31
N ALA A 157 7.50 0.36 -47.66
CA ALA A 157 8.79 0.93 -48.14
C ALA A 157 8.94 1.90 -49.36
N GLY A 158 9.54 3.08 -49.10
CA GLY A 158 10.27 3.94 -50.08
C GLY A 158 10.82 5.24 -49.45
N PRO A 159 11.98 5.81 -49.86
CA PRO A 159 12.87 6.57 -48.96
C PRO A 159 12.87 8.11 -49.09
N GLN A 160 13.20 8.75 -47.97
CA GLN A 160 13.92 10.03 -47.74
C GLN A 160 13.52 11.31 -48.50
N GLY A 161 13.18 12.36 -47.72
CA GLY A 161 13.15 13.76 -48.19
C GLY A 161 12.86 14.77 -47.07
N THR A 162 13.93 15.34 -46.51
CA THR A 162 14.10 16.72 -45.98
C THR A 162 12.96 17.48 -45.28
N SER A 163 13.19 17.72 -43.98
CA SER A 163 12.89 18.90 -43.15
C SER A 163 12.08 20.07 -43.76
N GLU A 164 10.90 20.34 -43.18
CA GLU A 164 10.44 21.70 -42.85
C GLU A 164 9.36 21.69 -41.73
N ARG A 165 9.34 22.75 -40.92
CA ARG A 165 8.62 22.89 -39.64
C ARG A 165 7.10 23.13 -39.82
N ARG A 166 6.25 22.40 -39.09
CA ARG A 166 5.11 22.94 -38.31
C ARG A 166 4.45 21.89 -37.41
N ASP A 167 4.22 22.32 -36.16
CA ASP A 167 3.22 21.91 -35.17
C ASP A 167 2.86 20.42 -35.08
N SER A 168 3.28 19.79 -33.98
CA SER A 168 2.80 18.46 -33.58
C SER A 168 2.30 18.50 -32.15
N SER A 169 0.97 18.53 -32.03
CA SER A 169 0.20 17.98 -30.94
C SER A 169 0.57 16.49 -30.80
N GLY A 170 1.50 16.19 -29.89
CA GLY A 170 1.98 14.82 -29.64
C GLY A 170 1.16 14.15 -28.55
N SER A 171 0.46 13.08 -28.92
CA SER A 171 -0.17 12.12 -28.00
C SER A 171 0.86 11.52 -27.05
N VAL A 172 0.64 11.68 -25.75
CA VAL A 172 1.53 11.25 -24.67
C VAL A 172 1.32 9.76 -24.35
N SER A 173 2.42 8.99 -24.32
CA SER A 173 2.48 7.59 -23.86
C SER A 173 2.18 7.46 -22.35
N PRO A 174 1.56 6.37 -21.87
CA PRO A 174 0.98 6.30 -20.52
C PRO A 174 1.94 5.96 -19.37
N ASN A 175 3.27 5.95 -19.59
CA ASN A 175 4.27 5.73 -18.52
C ASN A 175 5.03 6.98 -18.09
N THR A 176 4.57 8.15 -18.52
CA THR A 176 4.99 9.43 -17.93
C THR A 176 3.92 9.80 -16.90
N PRO A 177 4.27 10.00 -15.60
CA PRO A 177 3.30 10.59 -14.67
C PRO A 177 2.74 11.86 -15.31
N THR A 178 1.44 12.09 -15.22
CA THR A 178 0.86 13.30 -15.78
C THR A 178 1.56 14.51 -15.15
N GLN A 179 1.68 15.60 -15.90
CA GLN A 179 2.30 16.82 -15.37
C GLN A 179 1.71 17.19 -13.99
N GLU A 180 0.40 17.01 -13.82
CA GLU A 180 -0.33 17.19 -12.55
C GLU A 180 0.11 16.24 -11.42
N GLU A 181 0.47 14.99 -11.69
CA GLU A 181 0.99 14.06 -10.67
C GLU A 181 2.44 14.38 -10.28
N SER A 182 3.24 14.88 -11.23
CA SER A 182 4.61 15.35 -10.95
C SER A 182 4.63 16.67 -10.19
N ASP A 183 3.63 17.52 -10.41
CA ASP A 183 3.43 18.81 -9.75
C ASP A 183 2.83 18.68 -8.33
N GLN A 184 2.39 17.48 -7.92
CA GLN A 184 1.94 17.24 -6.54
C GLN A 184 3.11 17.24 -5.55
N ILE A 185 2.85 17.79 -4.36
CA ILE A 185 3.83 17.80 -3.26
C ILE A 185 3.88 16.41 -2.62
N CYS A 186 5.11 15.90 -2.44
CA CYS A 186 5.37 14.59 -1.87
C CYS A 186 5.01 14.53 -0.37
N LEU A 187 3.93 13.82 -0.04
CA LEU A 187 3.48 13.60 1.35
C LEU A 187 4.57 12.98 2.24
N TYR A 188 5.38 12.07 1.69
CA TYR A 188 6.48 11.45 2.45
C TYR A 188 7.62 12.42 2.72
N HIS A 189 7.88 13.37 1.81
CA HIS A 189 8.90 14.40 2.02
C HIS A 189 8.49 15.37 3.11
N ILE A 190 7.24 15.85 3.10
CA ILE A 190 6.72 16.70 4.18
C ILE A 190 6.84 15.99 5.54
N ARG A 191 6.74 14.65 5.58
CA ARG A 191 6.93 13.85 6.80
C ARG A 191 8.38 13.40 7.06
N LYS A 192 9.36 13.93 6.33
CA LYS A 192 10.79 13.55 6.42
C LYS A 192 11.06 12.04 6.24
N SER A 193 10.20 11.33 5.51
CA SER A 193 10.25 9.87 5.32
C SER A 193 10.33 9.45 3.84
N CYS A 194 10.59 10.39 2.92
CA CYS A 194 10.74 10.06 1.50
C CYS A 194 12.06 9.33 1.25
N SER A 195 11.99 8.05 0.91
CA SER A 195 13.14 7.20 0.57
C SER A 195 13.76 7.52 -0.79
N PHE A 196 13.06 8.28 -1.65
CA PHE A 196 13.49 8.55 -3.02
C PHE A 196 14.34 9.81 -3.16
N GLN A 197 14.37 10.68 -2.15
CA GLN A 197 15.18 11.93 -2.16
C GLN A 197 15.08 12.64 -3.52
N ASP A 198 16.20 12.99 -4.15
CA ASP A 198 16.24 13.72 -5.42
C ASP A 198 15.73 12.92 -6.63
N LYS A 199 15.45 11.63 -6.46
CA LYS A 199 14.83 10.76 -7.48
C LYS A 199 13.31 10.69 -7.36
N CYS A 200 12.70 11.44 -6.44
CA CYS A 200 11.26 11.52 -6.34
C CYS A 200 10.69 12.32 -7.52
N TYR A 201 9.72 11.75 -8.24
CA TYR A 201 9.05 12.44 -9.35
C TYR A 201 8.08 13.55 -8.88
N ARG A 202 7.85 13.67 -7.57
CA ARG A 202 6.95 14.64 -6.94
C ARG A 202 7.73 15.79 -6.34
N VAL A 203 7.10 16.94 -6.20
CA VAL A 203 7.73 18.13 -5.63
C VAL A 203 8.05 17.93 -4.15
N HIS A 204 9.31 18.16 -3.79
CA HIS A 204 9.77 18.21 -2.40
C HIS A 204 9.61 19.64 -1.88
N PHE A 205 8.67 19.82 -0.96
CA PHE A 205 8.42 21.10 -0.30
C PHE A 205 7.97 20.89 1.16
N HIS A 206 8.21 21.86 2.03
CA HIS A 206 8.03 21.71 3.48
C HIS A 206 6.60 22.02 3.96
N LEU A 207 5.76 22.62 3.12
CA LEU A 207 4.34 22.91 3.36
C LEU A 207 3.44 22.08 2.41
N PRO A 208 2.16 21.84 2.76
CA PRO A 208 1.24 21.09 1.90
C PRO A 208 0.73 21.89 0.69
N TYR A 209 1.17 23.14 0.56
CA TYR A 209 0.92 24.04 -0.55
C TYR A 209 2.22 24.75 -0.95
N ARG A 210 2.32 25.15 -2.22
CA ARG A 210 3.41 25.99 -2.74
C ARG A 210 2.86 26.91 -3.82
N TRP A 211 3.10 28.21 -3.67
CA TRP A 211 2.63 29.23 -4.61
C TRP A 211 3.77 29.68 -5.51
N GLN A 212 3.52 29.69 -6.81
CA GLN A 212 4.53 30.02 -7.82
C GLN A 212 3.97 30.94 -8.90
N PHE A 213 4.82 31.75 -9.50
CA PHE A 213 4.52 32.54 -10.70
C PHE A 213 5.50 32.20 -11.83
N LEU A 214 5.04 32.35 -13.07
CA LEU A 214 5.81 32.06 -14.26
C LEU A 214 6.61 33.30 -14.68
N ASP A 215 7.94 33.20 -14.62
CA ASP A 215 8.86 34.27 -15.02
C ASP A 215 9.96 33.70 -15.93
N GLY A 216 10.11 34.26 -17.13
CA GLY A 216 11.09 33.80 -18.12
C GLY A 216 10.96 32.31 -18.48
N GLY A 217 9.74 31.75 -18.45
CA GLY A 217 9.47 30.34 -18.70
C GLY A 217 9.82 29.39 -17.55
N LYS A 218 10.21 29.92 -16.38
CA LYS A 218 10.49 29.14 -15.16
C LYS A 218 9.51 29.50 -14.06
N TRP A 219 9.05 28.50 -13.32
CA TRP A 219 8.24 28.70 -12.13
C TRP A 219 9.13 29.17 -10.97
N LYS A 220 8.83 30.35 -10.43
CA LYS A 220 9.48 30.94 -9.25
C LYS A 220 8.51 31.00 -8.09
N ASP A 221 9.00 30.85 -6.86
CA ASP A 221 8.16 30.89 -5.67
C ASP A 221 7.70 32.33 -5.37
N LEU A 222 6.45 32.47 -4.93
CA LEU A 222 5.94 33.73 -4.39
C LEU A 222 6.34 33.86 -2.91
N ASP A 223 6.77 35.05 -2.52
CA ASP A 223 7.05 35.36 -1.12
C ASP A 223 5.76 35.37 -0.27
N LYS A 224 5.92 35.21 1.05
CA LYS A 224 4.80 35.22 2.03
C LYS A 224 3.65 34.28 1.65
N MET A 225 3.97 33.11 1.09
CA MET A 225 2.98 32.15 0.57
C MET A 225 1.98 31.65 1.61
N GLU A 226 2.30 31.76 2.89
CA GLU A 226 1.40 31.47 4.00
C GLU A 226 0.23 32.44 4.05
N LEU A 227 0.50 33.75 3.88
CA LEU A 227 -0.54 34.78 3.80
C LEU A 227 -1.39 34.60 2.54
N ILE A 228 -0.74 34.21 1.43
CA ILE A 228 -1.42 33.90 0.18
C ILE A 228 -2.36 32.71 0.37
N GLU A 229 -1.88 31.61 0.96
CA GLU A 229 -2.68 30.42 1.21
C GLU A 229 -3.84 30.71 2.17
N GLU A 230 -3.60 31.44 3.26
CA GLU A 230 -4.64 31.82 4.21
C GLU A 230 -5.74 32.66 3.52
N ALA A 231 -5.34 33.61 2.67
CA ALA A 231 -6.29 34.38 1.89
C ALA A 231 -7.03 33.52 0.85
N TYR A 232 -6.32 32.63 0.15
CA TYR A 232 -6.90 31.70 -0.81
C TYR A 232 -7.79 30.64 -0.14
N SER A 233 -7.66 30.39 1.16
CA SER A 233 -8.54 29.45 1.87
C SER A 233 -9.89 30.09 2.22
N ASN A 234 -9.98 31.43 2.19
CA ASN A 234 -11.20 32.15 2.49
C ASN A 234 -12.04 32.38 1.21
N PRO A 235 -13.27 31.84 1.10
CA PRO A 235 -14.09 32.01 -0.10
C PRO A 235 -14.53 33.46 -0.34
N ARG A 236 -14.47 34.34 0.67
CA ARG A 236 -14.78 35.78 0.54
C ARG A 236 -13.67 36.61 -0.10
N LYS A 237 -12.47 36.03 -0.30
CA LYS A 237 -11.33 36.70 -0.93
C LYS A 237 -11.14 36.17 -2.34
N ASP A 238 -11.07 37.08 -3.31
CA ASP A 238 -10.78 36.83 -4.72
C ASP A 238 -9.34 37.19 -5.10
N ARG A 239 -8.65 37.96 -4.25
CA ARG A 239 -7.29 38.45 -4.49
C ARG A 239 -6.51 38.75 -3.20
N ILE A 240 -5.20 38.87 -3.32
CA ILE A 240 -4.28 39.34 -2.26
C ILE A 240 -3.17 40.22 -2.85
N LEU A 241 -2.75 41.25 -2.11
CA LEU A 241 -1.56 42.05 -2.40
C LEU A 241 -0.31 41.32 -1.92
N CYS A 242 0.65 41.02 -2.79
CA CYS A 242 1.85 40.27 -2.41
C CYS A 242 3.09 41.16 -2.20
N ALA A 243 3.18 42.33 -2.84
CA ALA A 243 4.30 43.24 -2.71
C ALA A 243 3.87 44.70 -2.52
N GLU A 244 4.52 45.39 -1.58
CA GLU A 244 4.58 46.85 -1.48
C GLU A 244 6.02 47.25 -1.85
N SER A 245 6.28 47.58 -3.11
CA SER A 245 7.59 48.09 -3.50
C SER A 245 7.61 49.60 -3.26
N ALA A 246 8.48 50.07 -2.36
CA ALA A 246 8.60 51.49 -1.99
C ALA A 246 9.19 52.39 -3.09
N SER A 247 9.59 51.83 -4.24
CA SER A 247 10.30 52.55 -5.31
C SER A 247 9.65 52.48 -6.69
N SER A 248 8.51 51.81 -6.85
CA SER A 248 7.72 51.82 -8.09
C SER A 248 6.24 51.60 -7.80
N PHE A 249 5.36 52.44 -8.35
CA PHE A 249 3.89 52.40 -8.21
C PHE A 249 3.18 51.13 -8.75
N HIS A 250 3.87 49.99 -8.79
CA HIS A 250 3.31 48.69 -9.17
C HIS A 250 2.95 47.89 -7.91
N PHE A 251 1.64 47.76 -7.67
CA PHE A 251 1.09 46.85 -6.65
C PHE A 251 0.86 45.49 -7.31
N ASP A 252 1.79 44.55 -7.12
CA ASP A 252 1.61 43.21 -7.66
C ASP A 252 0.58 42.44 -6.82
N THR A 253 -0.60 42.27 -7.43
CA THR A 253 -1.75 41.58 -6.84
C THR A 253 -1.86 40.18 -7.46
N LEU A 254 -2.07 39.18 -6.61
CA LEU A 254 -2.43 37.83 -7.02
C LEU A 254 -3.95 37.69 -7.02
N ASN A 255 -4.53 37.39 -8.18
CA ASN A 255 -5.95 37.12 -8.35
C ASN A 255 -6.19 35.61 -8.40
N PHE A 256 -7.04 35.10 -7.50
CA PHE A 256 -7.31 33.68 -7.29
C PHE A 256 -8.23 33.07 -8.34
N ASP A 257 -9.12 33.87 -8.94
CA ASP A 257 -10.06 33.37 -9.95
C ASP A 257 -9.39 33.19 -11.30
N THR A 258 -8.51 34.13 -11.67
CA THR A 258 -7.76 34.11 -12.93
C THR A 258 -6.42 33.38 -12.81
N MET A 259 -5.97 33.08 -11.59
CA MET A 259 -4.65 32.51 -11.30
C MET A 259 -3.51 33.32 -11.94
N ARG A 260 -3.49 34.64 -11.68
CA ARG A 260 -2.47 35.57 -12.20
C ARG A 260 -1.87 36.45 -11.12
N PHE A 261 -0.55 36.65 -11.19
CA PHE A 261 0.22 37.56 -10.35
C PHE A 261 0.71 38.73 -11.22
N GLY A 262 0.07 39.90 -11.11
CA GLY A 262 0.27 40.98 -12.07
C GLY A 262 -0.04 40.51 -13.50
N THR A 263 0.97 40.52 -14.38
CA THR A 263 0.86 39.99 -15.75
C THR A 263 1.28 38.52 -15.88
N ALA A 264 1.93 37.94 -14.88
CA ALA A 264 2.43 36.57 -14.89
C ALA A 264 1.33 35.55 -14.55
N GLN A 265 1.44 34.34 -15.10
CA GLN A 265 0.62 33.20 -14.65
C GLN A 265 1.06 32.77 -13.25
N ALA A 266 0.10 32.42 -12.39
CA ALA A 266 0.37 31.86 -11.07
C ALA A 266 -0.19 30.44 -10.97
N ARG A 267 0.41 29.61 -10.12
CA ARG A 267 -0.09 28.27 -9.79
C ARG A 267 0.07 27.94 -8.32
N ARG A 268 -0.82 27.08 -7.83
CA ARG A 268 -0.76 26.49 -6.49
C ARG A 268 -0.51 24.98 -6.62
N LEU A 269 0.62 24.52 -6.11
CA LEU A 269 0.89 23.09 -5.94
C LEU A 269 0.26 22.60 -4.64
N SER A 270 -0.18 21.35 -4.62
CA SER A 270 -0.90 20.74 -3.50
C SER A 270 -0.35 19.36 -3.17
N THR A 271 -0.52 18.92 -1.92
CA THR A 271 -0.51 17.48 -1.62
C THR A 271 -1.74 16.79 -2.21
N ALA A 272 -1.73 15.46 -2.26
CA ALA A 272 -2.89 14.69 -2.71
C ALA A 272 -4.16 15.06 -1.94
N SER A 273 -5.30 15.10 -2.64
CA SER A 273 -6.61 15.40 -2.05
C SER A 273 -6.99 14.36 -0.99
N SER A 274 -7.55 14.80 0.14
CA SER A 274 -7.91 13.94 1.28
C SER A 274 -8.87 12.82 0.92
N VAL A 275 -9.74 13.01 -0.07
CA VAL A 275 -10.70 11.98 -0.52
C VAL A 275 -10.06 10.84 -1.32
N THR A 276 -8.81 11.02 -1.79
CA THR A 276 -8.08 10.03 -2.60
C THR A 276 -7.15 9.13 -1.78
N LYS A 277 -7.00 9.42 -0.49
CA LYS A 277 -6.11 8.70 0.42
C LYS A 277 -6.87 8.28 1.68
N PRO A 278 -6.50 7.14 2.30
CA PRO A 278 -7.06 6.75 3.58
C PRO A 278 -6.83 7.80 4.68
N PRO A 279 -7.67 7.87 5.73
CA PRO A 279 -7.59 8.90 6.79
C PRO A 279 -6.26 8.98 7.54
N HIS A 280 -5.46 7.91 7.55
CA HIS A 280 -4.13 7.90 8.17
C HIS A 280 -3.08 8.69 7.36
N PHE A 281 -3.41 9.14 6.14
CA PHE A 281 -2.56 10.07 5.41
C PHE A 281 -2.76 11.50 5.94
N ILE A 282 -2.05 11.86 7.01
CA ILE A 282 -1.96 13.26 7.48
C ILE A 282 -1.36 14.20 6.44
N LEU A 283 -1.76 15.48 6.46
CA LEU A 283 -1.28 16.55 5.56
C LEU A 283 -1.68 16.39 4.08
N THR A 284 -2.68 15.54 3.78
CA THR A 284 -3.43 15.64 2.52
C THR A 284 -4.19 16.96 2.46
N THR A 285 -4.37 17.51 1.26
CA THR A 285 -5.13 18.75 1.09
C THR A 285 -6.61 18.44 1.23
N GLU A 286 -7.25 19.03 2.23
CA GLU A 286 -8.69 18.94 2.43
C GLU A 286 -9.36 20.10 1.68
N TRP A 287 -10.23 19.74 0.74
CA TRP A 287 -10.93 20.70 -0.11
C TRP A 287 -12.37 20.86 0.35
N VAL A 288 -12.77 22.11 0.55
CA VAL A 288 -14.12 22.50 0.94
C VAL A 288 -14.79 23.20 -0.24
N TRP A 289 -16.05 22.86 -0.44
CA TRP A 289 -16.87 23.41 -1.50
C TRP A 289 -17.93 24.33 -0.90
N TYR A 290 -18.11 25.48 -1.54
CA TYR A 290 -19.03 26.52 -1.12
C TYR A 290 -19.97 26.93 -2.25
N TRP A 291 -21.17 27.37 -1.91
CA TRP A 291 -22.10 28.03 -2.83
C TRP A 291 -22.54 29.38 -2.24
N MET A 292 -22.81 30.35 -3.10
CA MET A 292 -23.23 31.69 -2.67
C MET A 292 -24.75 31.75 -2.53
N ASP A 293 -25.23 32.16 -1.36
CA ASP A 293 -26.66 32.31 -1.08
C ASP A 293 -27.27 33.62 -1.59
N GLU A 294 -28.57 33.75 -1.40
CA GLU A 294 -29.34 34.95 -1.75
C GLU A 294 -28.86 36.22 -1.04
N PHE A 295 -28.17 36.09 0.09
CA PHE A 295 -27.62 37.20 0.87
C PHE A 295 -26.16 37.49 0.50
N GLY A 296 -25.61 36.82 -0.51
CA GLY A 296 -24.20 36.96 -0.92
C GLY A 296 -23.22 36.30 0.03
N SER A 297 -23.68 35.43 0.93
CA SER A 297 -22.85 34.68 1.86
C SER A 297 -22.48 33.30 1.30
N TRP A 298 -21.23 32.88 1.55
CA TRP A 298 -20.74 31.56 1.15
C TRP A 298 -21.15 30.50 2.17
N GLN A 299 -21.85 29.49 1.67
CA GLN A 299 -22.36 28.36 2.44
C GLN A 299 -21.66 27.08 2.03
N GLU A 300 -21.29 26.25 3.01
CA GLU A 300 -20.57 25.00 2.79
C GLU A 300 -21.52 23.85 2.42
N TYR A 301 -21.14 23.02 1.45
CA TYR A 301 -21.91 21.82 1.10
C TYR A 301 -21.87 20.76 2.21
N GLY A 302 -23.05 20.27 2.61
CA GLY A 302 -23.24 19.22 3.60
C GLY A 302 -23.22 19.70 5.07
N ARG A 303 -23.01 21.00 5.31
CA ARG A 303 -23.05 21.56 6.66
C ARG A 303 -24.45 22.04 7.02
N GLN A 304 -24.91 21.69 8.22
CA GLN A 304 -26.22 22.13 8.71
C GLN A 304 -26.14 23.59 9.14
N GLY A 305 -26.68 24.48 8.30
CA GLY A 305 -26.93 25.88 8.63
C GLY A 305 -28.29 26.05 9.31
N THR A 306 -28.49 27.19 9.98
CA THR A 306 -29.77 27.56 10.61
C THR A 306 -30.83 27.99 9.59
N GLU A 307 -30.43 28.42 8.40
CA GLU A 307 -31.32 29.07 7.41
C GLU A 307 -31.60 28.23 6.16
N HIS A 308 -30.75 27.26 5.83
CA HIS A 308 -30.86 26.49 4.58
C HIS A 308 -30.94 24.97 4.82
N PRO A 309 -31.76 24.23 4.04
CA PRO A 309 -31.83 22.78 4.13
C PRO A 309 -30.48 22.13 3.85
N VAL A 310 -30.18 21.05 4.59
CA VAL A 310 -28.98 20.25 4.35
C VAL A 310 -29.03 19.62 2.96
N THR A 311 -27.93 19.73 2.23
CA THR A 311 -27.74 19.09 0.92
C THR A 311 -27.53 17.58 1.09
N THR A 312 -28.00 16.77 0.16
CA THR A 312 -27.75 15.30 0.16
C THR A 312 -26.29 14.92 -0.10
N ILE A 313 -25.48 15.90 -0.48
CA ILE A 313 -24.05 15.75 -0.76
C ILE A 313 -23.24 16.60 0.21
N SER A 314 -22.06 16.11 0.57
CA SER A 314 -21.05 16.85 1.34
C SER A 314 -19.97 17.44 0.44
N SER A 315 -19.16 18.38 0.96
CA SER A 315 -17.94 18.84 0.28
C SER A 315 -17.04 17.68 -0.17
N SER A 316 -16.99 16.58 0.60
CA SER A 316 -16.20 15.40 0.24
C SER A 316 -16.76 14.63 -0.97
N ASP A 317 -18.08 14.62 -1.15
CA ASP A 317 -18.73 13.97 -2.29
C ASP A 317 -18.56 14.82 -3.56
N VAL A 318 -18.68 16.15 -3.41
CA VAL A 318 -18.41 17.11 -4.49
C VAL A 318 -16.97 16.99 -4.96
N GLU A 319 -16.01 16.91 -4.04
CA GLU A 319 -14.59 16.78 -4.37
C GLU A 319 -14.28 15.47 -5.12
N LYS A 320 -14.89 14.33 -4.73
CA LYS A 320 -14.73 13.06 -5.47
C LYS A 320 -15.27 13.17 -6.90
N ALA A 321 -16.44 13.79 -7.07
CA ALA A 321 -17.04 14.01 -8.38
C ALA A 321 -16.19 14.95 -9.24
N TYR A 322 -15.67 16.03 -8.67
CA TYR A 322 -14.78 16.97 -9.35
C TYR A 322 -13.48 16.30 -9.81
N LEU A 323 -12.85 15.47 -8.98
CA LEU A 323 -11.64 14.74 -9.38
C LEU A 323 -11.93 13.73 -10.51
N THR A 324 -13.12 13.11 -10.49
CA THR A 324 -13.57 12.22 -11.58
C THR A 324 -13.76 13.02 -12.88
N PHE A 325 -14.33 14.22 -12.79
CA PHE A 325 -14.44 15.16 -13.91
C PHE A 325 -13.06 15.55 -14.48
N CYS A 326 -12.11 15.92 -13.63
CA CYS A 326 -10.74 16.25 -14.05
C CYS A 326 -10.04 15.07 -14.75
N ALA A 327 -10.25 13.83 -14.27
CA ALA A 327 -9.65 12.63 -14.85
C ALA A 327 -10.29 12.19 -16.18
N SER A 328 -11.57 12.51 -16.42
CA SER A 328 -12.34 12.01 -17.58
C SER A 328 -12.16 12.83 -18.85
N GLY A 329 -11.44 13.95 -18.80
CA GLY A 329 -11.10 14.78 -19.98
C GLY A 329 -12.31 15.29 -20.76
N THR A 330 -12.83 16.48 -20.42
CA THR A 330 -13.84 17.26 -21.19
C THR A 330 -15.06 16.49 -21.75
N ASP A 331 -15.43 15.34 -21.21
CA ASP A 331 -16.69 14.69 -21.58
C ASP A 331 -17.88 15.39 -20.91
N SER A 332 -18.86 15.79 -21.72
CA SER A 332 -19.96 16.71 -21.34
C SER A 332 -20.95 16.13 -20.32
N GLN A 333 -21.00 14.79 -20.16
CA GLN A 333 -21.83 14.14 -19.13
C GLN A 333 -21.17 14.10 -17.75
N ALA A 334 -19.84 14.19 -17.68
CA ALA A 334 -19.09 14.15 -16.42
C ALA A 334 -18.93 15.54 -15.78
N SER A 335 -19.32 16.64 -16.45
CA SER A 335 -19.14 18.01 -15.97
C SER A 335 -20.18 18.45 -14.94
N THR A 336 -21.24 17.68 -14.72
CA THR A 336 -22.35 18.07 -13.84
C THR A 336 -22.63 17.04 -12.76
N LEU A 337 -22.92 17.51 -11.54
CA LEU A 337 -23.34 16.69 -10.40
C LEU A 337 -24.76 17.09 -9.95
N LYS A 338 -25.68 16.13 -9.94
CA LYS A 338 -27.06 16.34 -9.48
C LYS A 338 -27.21 16.00 -8.00
N PHE A 339 -27.95 16.84 -7.27
CA PHE A 339 -28.20 16.64 -5.84
C PHE A 339 -29.50 17.31 -5.39
N GLN A 340 -29.91 17.05 -4.16
CA GLN A 340 -31.12 17.60 -3.56
C GLN A 340 -30.77 18.42 -2.32
N ALA A 341 -31.48 19.53 -2.10
CA ALA A 341 -31.46 20.29 -0.85
C ALA A 341 -32.90 20.57 -0.42
N GLY A 342 -33.34 19.95 0.67
CA GLY A 342 -34.74 19.96 1.08
C GLY A 342 -35.66 19.38 -0.01
N LYS A 343 -36.59 20.19 -0.53
CA LYS A 343 -37.55 19.78 -1.58
C LYS A 343 -37.08 20.10 -3.00
N HIS A 344 -35.93 20.75 -3.15
CA HIS A 344 -35.46 21.25 -4.43
C HIS A 344 -34.30 20.43 -4.98
N ASN A 345 -34.31 20.21 -6.29
CA ASN A 345 -33.25 19.52 -7.01
C ASN A 345 -32.34 20.55 -7.68
N TYR A 346 -31.04 20.29 -7.60
CA TYR A 346 -29.99 21.15 -8.11
C TYR A 346 -29.04 20.37 -9.01
N GLU A 347 -28.38 21.10 -9.89
CA GLU A 347 -27.30 20.62 -10.72
C GLU A 347 -26.09 21.54 -10.54
N LEU A 348 -24.95 20.97 -10.19
CA LEU A 348 -23.67 21.64 -10.03
C LEU A 348 -22.85 21.45 -11.30
N ASP A 349 -22.44 22.54 -11.95
CA ASP A 349 -21.58 22.54 -13.13
C ASP A 349 -20.13 22.85 -12.73
N PHE A 350 -19.24 21.87 -12.92
CA PHE A 350 -17.81 21.96 -12.57
C PHE A 350 -16.99 22.80 -13.55
N LYS A 351 -17.49 23.05 -14.77
CA LYS A 351 -16.82 23.89 -15.76
C LYS A 351 -17.13 25.36 -15.53
N ALA A 352 -18.39 25.67 -15.25
CA ALA A 352 -18.85 27.03 -14.99
C ALA A 352 -18.71 27.45 -13.52
N PHE A 353 -18.44 26.51 -12.59
CA PHE A 353 -18.42 26.77 -11.15
C PHE A 353 -19.71 27.46 -10.66
N VAL A 354 -20.85 26.88 -11.06
CA VAL A 354 -22.18 27.35 -10.65
C VAL A 354 -23.09 26.18 -10.31
N GLN A 355 -24.02 26.39 -9.39
CA GLN A 355 -25.16 25.50 -9.18
C GLN A 355 -26.42 26.12 -9.78
N LYS A 356 -27.30 25.28 -10.32
CA LYS A 356 -28.58 25.67 -10.90
C LYS A 356 -29.71 24.92 -10.21
N ASN A 357 -30.74 25.64 -9.77
CA ASN A 357 -31.99 25.03 -9.31
C ASN A 357 -32.78 24.55 -10.54
N LEU A 358 -33.16 23.28 -10.57
CA LEU A 358 -33.83 22.68 -11.71
C LEU A 358 -35.31 23.05 -11.84
N VAL A 359 -35.91 23.60 -10.79
CA VAL A 359 -37.33 24.03 -10.77
C VAL A 359 -37.45 25.50 -11.15
N PHE A 360 -36.70 26.39 -10.48
CA PHE A 360 -36.81 27.84 -10.66
C PHE A 360 -35.77 28.41 -11.63
N GLY A 361 -34.79 27.61 -12.05
CA GLY A 361 -33.73 28.06 -12.95
C GLY A 361 -32.71 29.02 -12.32
N THR A 362 -32.79 29.28 -11.01
CA THR A 362 -31.87 30.18 -10.31
C THR A 362 -30.44 29.62 -10.33
N ILE A 363 -29.48 30.48 -10.67
CA ILE A 363 -28.06 30.13 -10.77
C ILE A 363 -27.29 30.81 -9.65
N ARG A 364 -26.44 30.07 -8.94
CA ARG A 364 -25.62 30.55 -7.82
C ARG A 364 -24.16 30.18 -8.05
N LYS A 365 -23.24 31.08 -7.68
CA LYS A 365 -21.80 30.85 -7.79
C LYS A 365 -21.35 29.75 -6.84
N VAL A 366 -20.34 28.99 -7.25
CA VAL A 366 -19.71 27.92 -6.49
C VAL A 366 -18.21 28.17 -6.40
N CYS A 367 -17.62 27.79 -5.28
CA CYS A 367 -16.23 28.08 -4.96
C CYS A 367 -15.58 26.87 -4.28
N ARG A 368 -14.36 26.54 -4.71
CA ARG A 368 -13.54 25.46 -4.14
C ARG A 368 -12.34 26.07 -3.45
N ARG A 369 -12.15 25.79 -2.16
CA ARG A 369 -11.08 26.38 -1.33
C ARG A 369 -10.49 25.31 -0.40
N PRO A 370 -9.17 25.29 -0.16
CA PRO A 370 -8.56 24.35 0.77
C PRO A 370 -8.80 24.81 2.22
N ILE A 371 -8.72 23.88 3.17
CA ILE A 371 -8.54 24.27 4.58
C ILE A 371 -7.10 24.72 4.78
N TYR A 372 -6.92 25.93 5.29
CA TYR A 372 -5.59 26.47 5.60
C TYR A 372 -4.88 25.61 6.64
N VAL A 373 -3.60 25.30 6.38
CA VAL A 373 -2.73 24.56 7.32
C VAL A 373 -1.50 25.41 7.57
N SER A 374 -1.42 26.07 8.71
CA SER A 374 -0.28 26.96 9.00
C SER A 374 1.04 26.17 9.10
N PRO A 375 2.22 26.82 8.97
CA PRO A 375 3.49 26.17 9.27
C PRO A 375 3.54 25.58 10.68
N GLN A 376 2.84 26.20 11.64
CA GLN A 376 2.70 25.65 12.98
C GLN A 376 1.80 24.41 13.00
N ASP A 377 0.76 24.32 12.19
CA ASP A 377 -0.04 23.10 12.05
C ASP A 377 0.73 22.01 11.34
N VAL A 378 1.57 22.34 10.36
CA VAL A 378 2.48 21.38 9.72
C VAL A 378 3.47 20.85 10.73
N LYS A 379 4.13 21.73 11.50
CA LYS A 379 5.01 21.33 12.59
C LYS A 379 4.25 20.55 13.65
N THR A 380 3.06 20.96 14.04
CA THR A 380 2.20 20.26 15.01
C THR A 380 1.71 18.93 14.46
N LYS A 381 1.52 18.74 13.15
CA LYS A 381 1.12 17.46 12.53
C LYS A 381 2.33 16.55 12.26
N GLN A 382 3.50 17.13 11.96
CA GLN A 382 4.80 16.45 11.87
C GLN A 382 5.27 16.01 13.26
N THR A 383 5.06 16.85 14.28
CA THR A 383 5.31 16.54 15.69
C THR A 383 4.10 15.88 16.34
N CYS A 384 2.89 15.86 15.77
CA CYS A 384 1.79 14.95 16.16
C CYS A 384 1.94 13.58 15.52
N VAL A 385 3.03 13.35 14.77
CA VAL A 385 3.61 12.01 14.71
C VAL A 385 4.16 11.63 16.12
N THR A 386 4.50 12.60 17.00
CA THR A 386 4.32 12.45 18.46
C THR A 386 2.84 12.62 18.78
N PHE A 387 2.08 11.59 18.43
CA PHE A 387 0.64 11.50 18.61
C PHE A 387 0.21 11.96 20.01
N GLN A 388 -0.91 12.69 20.10
CA GLN A 388 -1.70 12.82 21.33
C GLN A 388 -2.41 11.48 21.68
N GLY A 389 -1.66 10.38 21.65
CA GLY A 389 -1.80 9.30 22.61
C GLY A 389 -0.91 9.62 23.82
N PRO A 390 -0.98 8.85 24.91
CA PRO A 390 -0.06 9.06 26.02
C PRO A 390 1.37 9.00 25.49
N LYS A 391 2.13 10.11 25.66
CA LYS A 391 3.57 10.22 25.40
C LYS A 391 4.39 9.37 26.39
N SER A 392 3.97 8.14 26.66
CA SER A 392 4.73 7.21 27.46
C SER A 392 5.55 6.35 26.50
N ILE A 393 6.76 6.82 26.20
CA ILE A 393 7.85 5.87 25.95
C ILE A 393 7.85 4.96 27.17
N PRO A 394 7.78 3.63 27.02
CA PRO A 394 7.69 2.77 28.19
C PRO A 394 8.89 2.98 29.09
N ASP A 395 8.68 3.11 30.40
CA ASP A 395 9.74 3.44 31.35
C ASP A 395 10.90 2.44 31.36
N TYR A 396 10.63 1.21 30.91
CA TYR A 396 11.64 0.16 30.79
C TYR A 396 12.54 0.33 29.56
N TRP A 397 12.19 1.17 28.58
CA TRP A 397 13.03 1.45 27.41
C TRP A 397 14.31 2.18 27.80
N ASP A 398 15.38 1.91 27.06
CA ASP A 398 16.65 2.62 27.20
C ASP A 398 16.57 3.93 26.38
N PRO A 399 16.52 5.11 27.02
CA PRO A 399 16.36 6.39 26.33
C PRO A 399 17.57 6.74 25.46
N SER A 400 18.75 6.19 25.77
CA SER A 400 19.99 6.39 24.99
C SER A 400 20.03 5.55 23.71
N ALA A 401 19.07 4.66 23.54
CA ALA A 401 18.98 3.67 22.48
C ALA A 401 17.82 3.93 21.50
N LEU A 402 17.39 5.19 21.37
CA LEU A 402 16.36 5.63 20.43
C LEU A 402 17.00 6.24 19.16
N PRO A 403 17.12 5.49 18.05
CA PRO A 403 17.61 6.06 16.80
C PRO A 403 16.55 6.95 16.12
N ASP A 404 16.96 8.11 15.64
CA ASP A 404 16.18 8.95 14.70
C ASP A 404 16.88 8.96 13.33
N PRO A 405 16.42 8.22 12.30
CA PRO A 405 15.36 7.20 12.23
C PRO A 405 15.88 5.74 12.34
N GLY A 406 15.04 4.80 12.80
CA GLY A 406 15.36 3.35 12.73
C GLY A 406 14.79 2.51 13.87
N PHE A 407 15.44 1.37 14.14
CA PHE A 407 15.21 0.55 15.33
C PHE A 407 16.54 0.16 15.97
N LYS A 408 16.51 -0.17 17.27
CA LYS A 408 17.63 -0.81 17.97
C LYS A 408 17.14 -2.06 18.70
N ARG A 409 17.98 -3.09 18.75
CA ARG A 409 17.75 -4.31 19.53
C ARG A 409 18.62 -4.26 20.78
N ILE A 410 18.01 -4.35 21.94
CA ILE A 410 18.69 -4.33 23.24
C ILE A 410 18.66 -5.73 23.83
N ILE A 411 19.82 -6.36 23.95
CA ILE A 411 19.95 -7.67 24.58
C ILE A 411 19.61 -7.52 26.07
N LEU A 412 18.61 -8.27 26.53
CA LEU A 412 18.21 -8.26 27.93
C LEU A 412 19.14 -9.14 28.77
N SER A 413 19.47 -8.69 29.97
CA SER A 413 20.19 -9.52 30.94
C SER A 413 19.31 -10.70 31.36
N SER A 414 19.86 -11.92 31.34
CA SER A 414 19.14 -13.12 31.78
C SER A 414 18.66 -13.06 33.24
N SER A 415 19.23 -12.19 34.08
CA SER A 415 18.81 -11.98 35.46
C SER A 415 17.74 -10.89 35.64
N SER A 416 17.36 -10.16 34.58
CA SER A 416 16.38 -9.07 34.69
C SER A 416 14.94 -9.61 34.80
N GLU A 417 14.09 -8.89 35.52
CA GLU A 417 12.65 -9.24 35.64
C GLU A 417 11.96 -9.26 34.27
N GLU A 418 12.33 -8.33 33.38
CA GLU A 418 11.83 -8.25 32.00
C GLU A 418 12.18 -9.51 31.21
N TYR A 419 13.43 -9.97 31.27
CA TYR A 419 13.85 -11.22 30.63
C TYR A 419 13.05 -12.40 31.18
N GLN A 420 12.93 -12.52 32.51
CA GLN A 420 12.24 -13.63 33.16
C GLN A 420 10.77 -13.69 32.77
N LYS A 421 10.08 -12.54 32.61
CA LYS A 421 8.69 -12.50 32.11
C LYS A 421 8.57 -13.09 30.70
N VAL A 422 9.40 -12.65 29.76
CA VAL A 422 9.39 -13.15 28.38
C VAL A 422 9.78 -14.63 28.32
N TRP A 423 10.82 -15.01 29.06
CA TRP A 423 11.29 -16.38 29.16
C TRP A 423 10.22 -17.32 29.72
N ASN A 424 9.52 -16.92 30.79
CA ASN A 424 8.44 -17.71 31.38
C ASN A 424 7.29 -17.94 30.38
N LEU A 425 6.87 -16.91 29.63
CA LEU A 425 5.84 -17.05 28.60
C LEU A 425 6.25 -18.07 27.51
N PHE A 426 7.51 -18.02 27.08
CA PHE A 426 8.07 -18.98 26.11
C PHE A 426 8.14 -20.40 26.70
N ASN A 427 8.74 -20.54 27.89
CA ASN A 427 9.04 -21.81 28.56
C ASN A 427 7.78 -22.60 28.93
N ARG A 428 6.63 -21.92 29.12
CA ARG A 428 5.33 -22.56 29.38
C ARG A 428 4.93 -23.60 28.33
N THR A 429 5.34 -23.42 27.07
CA THR A 429 4.97 -24.34 25.99
C THR A 429 6.17 -24.91 25.22
N LEU A 430 7.37 -24.36 25.41
CA LEU A 430 8.63 -24.87 24.84
C LEU A 430 9.70 -25.12 25.93
N PRO A 431 9.45 -25.98 26.94
CA PRO A 431 10.35 -26.16 28.08
C PRO A 431 11.67 -26.89 27.74
N PHE A 432 11.71 -27.59 26.60
CA PHE A 432 12.88 -28.38 26.18
C PHE A 432 13.84 -27.62 25.25
N TYR A 433 13.56 -26.34 24.99
CA TYR A 433 14.39 -25.49 24.17
C TYR A 433 15.19 -24.52 25.03
N PHE A 434 16.44 -24.29 24.64
CA PHE A 434 17.31 -23.37 25.33
C PHE A 434 17.23 -21.97 24.70
N VAL A 435 16.82 -20.97 25.48
CA VAL A 435 16.83 -19.57 25.05
C VAL A 435 18.26 -19.03 25.09
N GLN A 436 18.80 -18.66 23.94
CA GLN A 436 20.16 -18.13 23.80
C GLN A 436 20.20 -16.64 24.15
N LYS A 437 19.26 -15.86 23.64
CA LYS A 437 19.10 -14.44 23.95
C LYS A 437 17.67 -13.98 23.73
N ILE A 438 17.31 -12.92 24.47
CA ILE A 438 16.07 -12.15 24.27
C ILE A 438 16.51 -10.71 24.02
N GLU A 439 16.02 -10.14 22.92
CA GLU A 439 16.29 -8.76 22.53
C GLU A 439 15.00 -7.96 22.56
N ARG A 440 14.97 -6.86 23.31
CA ARG A 440 13.89 -5.87 23.21
C ARG A 440 14.10 -5.03 21.96
N VAL A 441 13.06 -4.88 21.15
CA VAL A 441 13.07 -3.99 20.00
C VAL A 441 12.62 -2.61 20.45
N GLN A 442 13.44 -1.59 20.17
CA GLN A 442 13.11 -0.19 20.36
C GLN A 442 13.01 0.47 19.00
N ASN A 443 11.78 0.61 18.52
CA ASN A 443 11.43 1.39 17.34
C ASN A 443 10.35 2.39 17.72
N LEU A 444 10.73 3.67 17.82
CA LEU A 444 9.84 4.73 18.29
C LEU A 444 8.70 4.97 17.29
N ALA A 445 9.01 5.01 15.99
CA ALA A 445 8.01 5.26 14.95
C ALA A 445 6.92 4.17 14.93
N LEU A 446 7.29 2.89 15.08
CA LEU A 446 6.31 1.81 15.18
C LEU A 446 5.51 1.86 16.48
N TRP A 447 6.16 2.25 17.59
CA TRP A 447 5.50 2.36 18.89
C TRP A 447 4.47 3.49 18.91
N GLU A 448 4.81 4.65 18.36
CA GLU A 448 3.93 5.81 18.26
C GLU A 448 2.66 5.48 17.47
N VAL A 449 2.82 4.82 16.31
CA VAL A 449 1.68 4.44 15.47
C VAL A 449 0.85 3.32 16.13
N TYR A 450 1.48 2.39 16.85
CA TYR A 450 0.80 1.38 17.65
C TYR A 450 -0.03 2.01 18.79
N GLN A 451 0.54 2.94 19.55
CA GLN A 451 -0.17 3.67 20.62
C GLN A 451 -1.30 4.54 20.07
N TRP A 452 -1.11 5.16 18.90
CA TRP A 452 -2.19 5.86 18.22
C TRP A 452 -3.35 4.93 17.85
N GLN A 453 -3.04 3.77 17.26
CA GLN A 453 -4.06 2.78 16.92
C GLN A 453 -4.80 2.30 18.18
N LYS A 454 -4.09 2.08 19.29
CA LYS A 454 -4.70 1.79 20.61
C LYS A 454 -5.67 2.89 21.03
N GLY A 455 -5.26 4.15 20.95
CA GLY A 455 -6.10 5.30 21.27
C GLY A 455 -7.35 5.43 20.38
N GLN A 456 -7.24 5.11 19.08
CA GLN A 456 -8.40 5.08 18.19
C GLN A 456 -9.39 3.96 18.57
N MET A 457 -8.87 2.78 18.88
CA MET A 457 -9.69 1.64 19.30
C MET A 457 -10.37 1.91 20.64
N GLN A 458 -9.69 2.52 21.60
CA GLN A 458 -10.26 2.95 22.89
C GLN A 458 -11.39 3.97 22.68
N LYS A 459 -11.17 5.01 21.87
CA LYS A 459 -12.21 6.02 21.56
C LYS A 459 -13.45 5.41 20.94
N ARG A 460 -13.27 4.46 20.01
CA ARG A 460 -14.38 3.74 19.36
C ARG A 460 -15.09 2.79 20.35
N ASN A 461 -14.38 2.30 21.36
CA ASN A 461 -14.93 1.44 22.41
C ASN A 461 -15.44 2.24 23.63
N GLU A 462 -15.95 3.46 23.40
CA GLU A 462 -16.51 4.33 24.45
C GLU A 462 -15.53 4.63 25.60
N GLY A 463 -14.22 4.67 25.30
CA GLY A 463 -13.16 4.90 26.28
C GLY A 463 -12.77 3.67 27.10
N LYS A 464 -13.37 2.49 26.86
CA LYS A 464 -12.96 1.24 27.51
C LYS A 464 -11.58 0.82 27.02
N GLU A 465 -10.80 0.21 27.91
CA GLU A 465 -9.51 -0.39 27.56
C GLU A 465 -9.69 -1.44 26.46
N VAL A 466 -8.74 -1.44 25.53
CA VAL A 466 -8.72 -2.35 24.39
C VAL A 466 -8.07 -3.66 24.84
N ASP A 467 -8.65 -4.80 24.48
CA ASP A 467 -8.02 -6.10 24.70
C ASP A 467 -6.68 -6.15 23.95
N GLU A 468 -5.60 -6.16 24.72
CA GLU A 468 -4.22 -6.11 24.29
C GLU A 468 -3.50 -7.34 24.85
N ARG A 469 -2.83 -8.08 23.98
CA ARG A 469 -2.19 -9.35 24.34
C ARG A 469 -0.76 -9.44 23.86
N GLN A 470 0.07 -10.15 24.61
CA GLN A 470 1.40 -10.57 24.16
C GLN A 470 1.26 -11.94 23.48
N LEU A 471 1.60 -12.01 22.20
CA LEU A 471 1.40 -13.19 21.34
C LEU A 471 2.65 -13.49 20.52
N PHE A 472 2.91 -14.78 20.28
CA PHE A 472 4.08 -15.25 19.55
C PHE A 472 3.89 -15.20 18.04
N HIS A 473 4.95 -14.88 17.30
CA HIS A 473 5.00 -14.95 15.85
C HIS A 473 6.33 -15.59 15.40
N GLY A 474 6.26 -16.83 14.90
CA GLY A 474 7.42 -17.52 14.34
C GLY A 474 7.78 -16.99 12.96
N THR A 475 9.06 -16.74 12.71
CA THR A 475 9.54 -16.28 11.40
C THR A 475 10.95 -16.79 11.11
N SER A 476 11.39 -16.65 9.86
CA SER A 476 12.78 -16.92 9.48
C SER A 476 13.68 -15.75 9.85
N THR A 477 14.94 -16.04 10.18
CA THR A 477 15.99 -15.04 10.48
C THR A 477 16.11 -13.97 9.39
N ASN A 478 15.83 -14.32 8.13
CA ASN A 478 15.91 -13.40 6.99
C ASN A 478 14.90 -12.23 7.04
N PHE A 479 13.83 -12.36 7.82
CA PHE A 479 12.77 -11.34 7.92
C PHE A 479 12.86 -10.52 9.20
N VAL A 480 13.77 -10.84 10.12
CA VAL A 480 13.84 -10.21 11.44
C VAL A 480 14.05 -8.71 11.33
N ASP A 481 15.07 -8.25 10.62
CA ASP A 481 15.37 -6.81 10.52
C ASP A 481 14.28 -6.06 9.76
N ALA A 482 13.67 -6.70 8.75
CA ALA A 482 12.55 -6.14 8.03
C ALA A 482 11.34 -5.92 8.95
N ILE A 483 11.01 -6.90 9.80
CA ILE A 483 9.91 -6.79 10.79
C ILE A 483 10.23 -5.73 11.85
N CYS A 484 11.45 -5.69 12.39
CA CYS A 484 11.85 -4.67 13.36
C CYS A 484 11.77 -3.24 12.80
N GLN A 485 12.08 -3.06 11.51
CA GLN A 485 12.06 -1.75 10.85
C GLN A 485 10.66 -1.36 10.34
N GLN A 486 9.93 -2.29 9.75
CA GLN A 486 8.73 -2.02 8.92
C GLN A 486 7.44 -2.64 9.47
N ASN A 487 7.52 -3.40 10.57
CA ASN A 487 6.44 -4.15 11.18
C ASN A 487 6.04 -5.42 10.40
N PHE A 488 5.10 -6.19 10.94
CA PHE A 488 4.57 -7.41 10.32
C PHE A 488 3.74 -7.08 9.07
N ASP A 489 4.12 -7.63 7.92
CA ASP A 489 3.38 -7.49 6.66
C ASP A 489 3.07 -8.85 6.05
N TRP A 490 1.82 -9.29 6.20
CA TRP A 490 1.33 -10.56 5.67
C TRP A 490 1.44 -10.67 4.14
N ARG A 491 1.55 -9.55 3.42
CA ARG A 491 1.76 -9.53 1.95
C ARG A 491 3.18 -9.95 1.59
N VAL A 492 4.12 -9.83 2.52
CA VAL A 492 5.52 -10.23 2.36
C VAL A 492 5.75 -11.64 2.93
N CYS A 493 5.07 -12.00 4.02
CA CYS A 493 5.33 -13.24 4.77
C CYS A 493 4.69 -14.53 4.22
N GLY A 494 4.02 -14.48 3.07
CA GLY A 494 3.43 -15.66 2.44
C GLY A 494 2.16 -16.16 3.14
N LEU A 495 1.15 -16.56 2.37
CA LEU A 495 -0.18 -16.98 2.86
C LEU A 495 -0.18 -18.43 3.39
N HIS A 496 0.72 -18.76 4.31
CA HIS A 496 0.77 -20.10 4.88
C HIS A 496 -0.35 -20.26 5.92
N GLY A 497 -1.41 -21.02 5.58
CA GLY A 497 -2.47 -21.35 6.54
C GLY A 497 -3.44 -20.20 6.83
N THR A 498 -3.92 -19.49 5.80
CA THR A 498 -4.93 -18.43 5.92
C THR A 498 -6.32 -18.96 6.27
N SER A 499 -6.45 -19.93 7.19
CA SER A 499 -7.73 -20.57 7.53
C SER A 499 -8.73 -19.60 8.19
N PHE A 500 -8.24 -18.48 8.70
CA PHE A 500 -8.98 -17.54 9.54
C PHE A 500 -8.91 -16.09 9.03
N GLY A 501 -8.33 -15.88 7.84
CA GLY A 501 -8.24 -14.57 7.17
C GLY A 501 -6.89 -14.33 6.49
N LYS A 502 -6.87 -13.38 5.57
CA LYS A 502 -5.65 -12.86 4.91
C LYS A 502 -5.06 -11.72 5.75
N GLY A 503 -4.41 -12.08 6.85
CA GLY A 503 -3.80 -11.14 7.78
C GLY A 503 -2.53 -11.72 8.42
N SER A 504 -1.94 -10.97 9.34
CA SER A 504 -0.78 -11.40 10.14
C SER A 504 -1.25 -12.29 11.28
N TYR A 505 -0.63 -13.47 11.41
CA TYR A 505 -1.01 -14.51 12.38
C TYR A 505 -0.15 -14.43 13.65
N PHE A 506 -0.79 -14.54 14.80
CA PHE A 506 -0.16 -14.55 16.11
C PHE A 506 -0.74 -15.69 16.96
N ALA A 507 0.11 -16.37 17.72
CA ALA A 507 -0.30 -17.50 18.54
C ALA A 507 -0.15 -17.20 20.03
N ARG A 508 -1.09 -17.68 20.84
CA ARG A 508 -0.97 -17.63 22.31
C ARG A 508 0.23 -18.47 22.78
N ASP A 509 0.44 -19.61 22.15
CA ASP A 509 1.39 -20.64 22.59
C ASP A 509 2.65 -20.60 21.70
N ALA A 510 3.83 -20.45 22.30
CA ALA A 510 5.10 -20.41 21.58
C ALA A 510 5.35 -21.69 20.76
N ALA A 511 4.91 -22.85 21.26
CA ALA A 511 4.99 -24.13 20.57
C ALA A 511 4.29 -24.12 19.20
N TYR A 512 3.17 -23.39 19.06
CA TYR A 512 2.51 -23.25 17.78
C TYR A 512 3.38 -22.45 16.81
N SER A 513 3.91 -21.30 17.27
CA SER A 513 4.80 -20.44 16.49
C SER A 513 6.12 -21.10 16.10
N HIS A 514 6.62 -22.07 16.87
CA HIS A 514 7.84 -22.82 16.51
C HIS A 514 7.80 -23.45 15.12
N HIS A 515 6.64 -23.96 14.68
CA HIS A 515 6.45 -24.56 13.35
C HIS A 515 6.73 -23.56 12.20
N TYR A 516 6.68 -22.26 12.49
CA TYR A 516 6.92 -21.17 11.54
C TYR A 516 8.31 -20.53 11.71
N SER A 517 9.02 -20.85 12.80
CA SER A 517 10.41 -20.46 13.06
C SER A 517 11.40 -21.31 12.25
N LYS A 518 11.29 -21.27 10.92
CA LYS A 518 12.17 -22.04 10.02
C LYS A 518 13.62 -21.58 10.16
N SER A 519 14.51 -22.53 10.38
CA SER A 519 15.96 -22.30 10.38
C SER A 519 16.67 -23.38 9.58
N ALA A 520 17.72 -22.98 8.86
CA ALA A 520 18.67 -23.90 8.24
C ALA A 520 19.75 -24.39 9.25
N THR A 521 19.74 -23.83 10.47
CA THR A 521 20.63 -24.17 11.58
C THR A 521 19.82 -24.68 12.77
N GLN A 522 20.48 -25.15 13.84
CA GLN A 522 19.79 -25.51 15.11
C GLN A 522 19.29 -24.29 15.91
N THR A 523 19.44 -23.07 15.37
CA THR A 523 19.05 -21.82 16.02
C THR A 523 17.77 -21.27 15.37
N HIS A 524 16.73 -21.12 16.17
CA HIS A 524 15.42 -20.64 15.76
C HIS A 524 15.18 -19.22 16.28
N THR A 525 14.23 -18.53 15.64
CA THR A 525 13.84 -17.17 16.03
C THR A 525 12.33 -17.00 16.00
N MET A 526 11.79 -16.31 16.99
CA MET A 526 10.38 -15.89 17.01
C MET A 526 10.25 -14.53 17.69
N PHE A 527 9.21 -13.80 17.34
CA PHE A 527 8.81 -12.60 18.05
C PHE A 527 7.82 -12.94 19.18
N LEU A 528 7.91 -12.23 20.29
CA LEU A 528 6.79 -11.99 21.19
C LEU A 528 6.31 -10.56 20.92
N ALA A 529 5.17 -10.45 20.26
CA ALA A 529 4.61 -9.20 19.81
C ALA A 529 3.50 -8.74 20.76
N ARG A 530 3.33 -7.43 20.85
CA ARG A 530 2.20 -6.78 21.51
C ARG A 530 1.11 -6.54 20.48
N VAL A 531 -0.10 -7.04 20.71
CA VAL A 531 -1.16 -7.06 19.70
C VAL A 531 -2.47 -6.55 20.29
N LEU A 532 -3.04 -5.53 19.63
CA LEU A 532 -4.36 -4.97 19.91
C LEU A 532 -5.42 -5.86 19.26
N VAL A 533 -5.81 -6.93 19.96
CA VAL A 533 -6.79 -7.91 19.44
C VAL A 533 -8.21 -7.34 19.47
N GLY A 534 -8.51 -6.43 20.40
CA GLY A 534 -9.80 -5.78 20.52
C GLY A 534 -10.96 -6.77 20.58
N ASP A 535 -12.10 -6.38 20.01
CA ASP A 535 -13.21 -7.31 19.86
C ASP A 535 -12.95 -8.26 18.71
N PHE A 536 -12.88 -9.56 19.00
CA PHE A 536 -12.59 -10.58 18.01
C PHE A 536 -13.81 -11.41 17.64
N VAL A 537 -13.73 -12.05 16.47
CA VAL A 537 -14.76 -12.96 15.94
C VAL A 537 -14.10 -14.16 15.28
N ARG A 538 -14.82 -15.28 15.14
CA ARG A 538 -14.30 -16.44 14.42
C ARG A 538 -13.94 -16.08 12.98
N GLY A 539 -12.69 -16.37 12.61
CA GLY A 539 -12.16 -16.05 11.29
C GLY A 539 -12.66 -16.98 10.19
N ASN A 540 -12.50 -16.51 8.96
CA ASN A 540 -12.76 -17.27 7.74
C ASN A 540 -11.67 -16.99 6.71
N ALA A 541 -11.29 -17.99 5.91
CA ALA A 541 -10.22 -17.88 4.94
C ALA A 541 -10.45 -16.82 3.84
N SER A 542 -11.71 -16.46 3.55
CA SER A 542 -12.05 -15.42 2.58
C SER A 542 -11.85 -14.00 3.10
N PHE A 543 -11.75 -13.81 4.42
CA PHE A 543 -11.70 -12.49 5.02
C PHE A 543 -10.42 -11.75 4.64
N VAL A 544 -10.58 -10.52 4.13
CA VAL A 544 -9.51 -9.55 3.87
C VAL A 544 -9.47 -8.43 4.92
N ARG A 545 -10.46 -8.44 5.82
CA ARG A 545 -10.65 -7.57 6.98
C ARG A 545 -11.63 -8.26 7.93
N PRO A 546 -11.70 -7.88 9.21
CA PRO A 546 -12.73 -8.43 10.10
C PRO A 546 -14.15 -8.08 9.62
N PRO A 547 -15.13 -8.97 9.86
CA PRO A 547 -16.52 -8.76 9.45
C PRO A 547 -17.24 -7.71 10.32
N ALA A 548 -18.43 -7.29 9.88
CA ALA A 548 -19.27 -6.36 10.63
C ALA A 548 -19.84 -7.02 11.90
N LYS A 549 -20.05 -6.21 12.95
CA LYS A 549 -20.78 -6.63 14.14
C LYS A 549 -22.28 -6.61 13.83
N GLY A 550 -23.00 -7.68 14.19
CA GLY A 550 -24.44 -7.79 13.93
C GLY A 550 -25.22 -6.65 14.60
N GLY A 551 -26.08 -5.97 13.84
CA GLY A 551 -26.99 -4.94 14.37
C GLY A 551 -26.52 -3.47 14.25
N GLN A 552 -25.32 -3.20 13.74
CA GLN A 552 -24.83 -1.83 13.50
C GLN A 552 -24.15 -1.73 12.13
N SER A 553 -24.63 -0.84 11.24
CA SER A 553 -24.17 -0.81 9.84
C SER A 553 -22.71 -0.35 9.66
N ASN A 554 -22.09 0.27 10.67
CA ASN A 554 -20.75 0.87 10.58
C ASN A 554 -19.71 0.34 11.60
N ALA A 555 -20.03 -0.70 12.38
CA ALA A 555 -19.10 -1.26 13.38
C ALA A 555 -18.51 -2.61 12.91
N PHE A 556 -17.18 -2.73 12.93
CA PHE A 556 -16.46 -3.95 12.57
C PHE A 556 -15.76 -4.53 13.80
N TYR A 557 -15.53 -5.85 13.78
CA TYR A 557 -14.58 -6.48 14.69
C TYR A 557 -13.16 -5.97 14.44
N ASP A 558 -12.26 -6.21 15.40
CA ASP A 558 -10.88 -5.75 15.38
C ASP A 558 -9.91 -6.83 14.91
N SER A 559 -10.20 -8.09 15.22
CA SER A 559 -9.39 -9.22 14.81
C SER A 559 -10.23 -10.47 14.59
N CYS A 560 -9.61 -11.50 14.01
CA CYS A 560 -10.22 -12.81 13.80
C CYS A 560 -9.51 -13.88 14.62
N VAL A 561 -10.24 -14.86 15.12
CA VAL A 561 -9.71 -15.96 15.95
C VAL A 561 -10.12 -17.33 15.43
N ASN A 562 -9.41 -18.37 15.87
CA ASN A 562 -9.79 -19.76 15.59
C ASN A 562 -11.01 -20.24 16.41
N SER A 563 -11.12 -19.80 17.66
CA SER A 563 -12.18 -20.15 18.61
C SER A 563 -12.58 -18.93 19.43
N MET A 564 -13.89 -18.76 19.70
CA MET A 564 -14.42 -17.63 20.47
C MET A 564 -14.22 -17.80 21.97
N SER A 565 -14.35 -19.03 22.48
CA SER A 565 -14.29 -19.32 23.92
C SER A 565 -12.88 -19.52 24.44
N ASP A 566 -11.98 -20.07 23.60
CA ASP A 566 -10.57 -20.29 23.93
C ASP A 566 -9.70 -19.95 22.71
N PRO A 567 -9.48 -18.66 22.42
CA PRO A 567 -8.70 -18.24 21.27
C PRO A 567 -7.22 -18.54 21.47
N THR A 568 -6.65 -19.35 20.56
CA THR A 568 -5.22 -19.70 20.57
C THR A 568 -4.46 -19.10 19.38
N ILE A 569 -5.20 -18.68 18.35
CA ILE A 569 -4.67 -18.04 17.14
C ILE A 569 -5.46 -16.75 16.91
N PHE A 570 -4.75 -15.66 16.68
CA PHE A 570 -5.28 -14.35 16.33
C PHE A 570 -4.77 -13.93 14.96
N VAL A 571 -5.66 -13.31 14.17
CA VAL A 571 -5.37 -12.75 12.86
C VAL A 571 -5.73 -11.28 12.87
N VAL A 572 -4.73 -10.43 12.67
CA VAL A 572 -4.91 -8.97 12.53
C VAL A 572 -4.62 -8.54 11.10
N PHE A 573 -5.42 -7.61 10.60
CA PHE A 573 -5.40 -7.18 9.20
C PHE A 573 -4.75 -5.81 9.01
N GLU A 574 -4.76 -4.98 10.06
CA GLU A 574 -4.07 -3.70 10.12
C GLU A 574 -2.73 -3.86 10.84
N LYS A 575 -1.64 -3.45 10.19
CA LYS A 575 -0.28 -3.62 10.73
C LYS A 575 -0.05 -2.77 11.98
N HIS A 576 -0.76 -1.65 12.12
CA HIS A 576 -0.65 -0.79 13.29
C HIS A 576 -1.25 -1.41 14.56
N GLN A 577 -1.97 -2.54 14.46
CA GLN A 577 -2.45 -3.29 15.63
C GLN A 577 -1.37 -4.15 16.29
N ALA A 578 -0.16 -4.23 15.74
CA ALA A 578 0.91 -5.05 16.29
C ALA A 578 2.20 -4.25 16.47
N TYR A 579 2.95 -4.57 17.53
CA TYR A 579 4.30 -4.07 17.78
C TYR A 579 5.25 -5.24 18.05
N PRO A 580 6.37 -5.39 17.31
CA PRO A 580 7.33 -6.48 17.51
C PRO A 580 8.20 -6.24 18.75
N GLU A 581 7.64 -6.40 19.95
CA GLU A 581 8.23 -5.98 21.23
C GLU A 581 9.54 -6.71 21.58
N TYR A 582 9.57 -8.03 21.45
CA TYR A 582 10.74 -8.85 21.77
C TYR A 582 11.07 -9.85 20.65
N LEU A 583 12.37 -10.07 20.44
CA LEU A 583 12.92 -11.12 19.59
C LEU A 583 13.57 -12.19 20.48
N ILE A 584 13.13 -13.43 20.34
CA ILE A 584 13.61 -14.57 21.11
C ILE A 584 14.41 -15.46 20.16
N GLN A 585 15.68 -15.69 20.50
CA GLN A 585 16.55 -16.64 19.80
C GLN A 585 16.80 -17.85 20.70
N TYR A 586 16.56 -19.06 20.17
CA TYR A 586 16.58 -20.30 20.95
C TYR A 586 17.05 -21.48 20.11
N SER A 587 17.47 -22.57 20.77
CA SER A 587 17.99 -23.77 20.10
C SER A 587 17.55 -25.07 20.77
N SER A 588 17.59 -26.17 20.02
CA SER A 588 17.24 -27.51 20.50
C SER A 588 18.36 -28.20 21.30
N SER A 589 19.57 -27.65 21.36
CA SER A 589 20.72 -28.23 22.07
C SER A 589 20.92 -27.63 23.47
N SER A 590 21.26 -28.47 24.45
CA SER A 590 21.67 -28.08 25.80
C SER A 590 22.90 -27.15 25.78
N LYS A 591 22.90 -26.17 26.69
CA LYS A 591 23.98 -25.21 26.96
C LYS A 591 25.37 -25.82 26.73
N PRO A 592 26.26 -25.24 25.90
CA PRO A 592 27.65 -25.70 25.85
C PRO A 592 28.23 -25.59 27.27
N PRO A 593 29.00 -26.59 27.74
CA PRO A 593 29.57 -26.54 29.07
C PRO A 593 30.41 -25.27 29.17
N ALA A 594 30.17 -24.47 30.22
CA ALA A 594 31.03 -23.36 30.56
C ALA A 594 32.45 -23.93 30.62
N SER A 595 33.36 -23.44 29.77
CA SER A 595 34.77 -23.73 29.86
C SER A 595 35.23 -23.31 31.25
N GLY A 596 35.28 -24.27 32.16
CA GLY A 596 35.84 -24.08 33.48
C GLY A 596 37.27 -23.60 33.30
N SER A 597 37.58 -22.47 33.91
CA SER A 597 38.96 -22.07 34.17
C SER A 597 39.64 -23.18 34.96
N PHE A 598 40.33 -24.07 34.27
CA PHE A 598 41.33 -24.92 34.90
C PHE A 598 42.53 -24.02 35.20
N LEU A 599 42.59 -23.58 36.45
CA LEU A 599 43.79 -23.08 37.10
C LEU A 599 44.87 -24.15 36.98
N VAL A 600 45.92 -23.88 36.20
CA VAL A 600 47.20 -24.57 36.35
C VAL A 600 47.99 -23.80 37.39
N ALA A 601 47.89 -24.23 38.64
CA ALA A 601 48.78 -23.85 39.72
C ALA A 601 49.53 -25.10 40.18
N LEU A 602 50.76 -25.26 39.70
CA LEU A 602 51.80 -26.19 40.15
C LEU A 602 53.13 -25.60 39.65
N GLY A 603 54.11 -25.20 40.45
CA GLY A 603 54.24 -25.12 41.89
C GLY A 603 55.50 -24.28 42.17
N SER A 604 55.50 -23.51 43.25
CA SER A 604 56.74 -23.09 43.88
C SER A 604 57.18 -24.25 44.77
N LEU A 605 58.47 -24.62 44.74
CA LEU A 605 59.28 -24.93 45.93
C LEU A 605 60.71 -25.36 45.54
N PHE A 606 61.66 -24.61 46.10
CA PHE A 606 63.09 -24.89 46.36
C PHE A 606 64.14 -24.72 45.26
N GLY A 607 65.20 -23.96 45.61
CA GLY A 607 66.54 -24.17 45.03
C GLY A 607 67.42 -22.93 44.95
N SER A 608 68.04 -22.53 46.06
CA SER A 608 69.11 -21.52 46.13
C SER A 608 70.40 -21.94 45.41
N ARG A 609 71.28 -20.94 45.15
CA ARG A 609 72.67 -21.01 44.61
C ARG A 609 72.71 -21.19 43.07
N GLN A 610 73.46 -20.41 42.30
CA GLN A 610 74.72 -19.67 42.53
C GLN A 610 74.79 -18.44 41.62
#